data_AF-A0A924G2M4-F1
#
_entry.id   AF-A0A924G2M4-F1
#
_cell.length_a   1.000
_cell.length_b   1.000
_cell.length_c   1.000
_cell.angle_alpha   90.00
_cell.angle_beta   90.00
_cell.angle_gamma   90.00
#
_symmetry.space_group_name_H-M   'P 1'
#
loop_
_entity.id
_entity.type
_entity.pdbx_description
1 polymer ?
#
loop_
_entity_poly.entity_id
_entity_poly.type
_entity_poly.pdbx_seq_one_letter_code
_entity_poly.pdbx_strand_id
1 'polypeptide(L)'
;MKKIFLSITFLATLIVVGNAQETVYPSKPQTVTIALTNATIHVGNGDVIEDGTIIFSNGKIVSIGSTSVDLAGAKIINCKGKHIYPGLITPETDLGLNEINSVRATQDGREVGEINANIRAAVAYNSDSKVIGT
;
A
#
# COMPACT_ATOMS: atom_id res chain seq x y z
N MET A 1 -49.01 20.53 1.32
CA MET A 1 -48.46 19.45 2.17
C MET A 1 -47.91 18.26 1.37
N LYS A 2 -48.68 17.62 0.47
CA LYS A 2 -48.20 16.46 -0.32
C LYS A 2 -46.91 16.71 -1.12
N LYS A 3 -46.76 17.90 -1.74
CA LYS A 3 -45.56 18.26 -2.50
C LYS A 3 -44.31 18.38 -1.62
N ILE A 4 -44.44 18.91 -0.40
CA ILE A 4 -43.35 19.04 0.57
C ILE A 4 -42.91 17.66 1.05
N PHE A 5 -43.87 16.77 1.33
CA PHE A 5 -43.58 15.39 1.74
C PHE A 5 -42.85 14.60 0.64
N LEU A 6 -43.25 14.81 -0.63
CA LEU A 6 -42.60 14.20 -1.79
C LEU A 6 -41.16 14.72 -1.96
N SER A 7 -40.93 16.03 -1.80
CA SER A 7 -39.60 16.64 -1.87
C SER A 7 -38.67 16.16 -0.75
N ILE A 8 -39.18 16.00 0.47
CA ILE A 8 -38.41 15.47 1.61
C ILE A 8 -38.04 14.00 1.36
N THR A 9 -38.98 13.21 0.84
CA THR A 9 -38.73 11.79 0.53
C THR A 9 -37.69 11.65 -0.59
N PHE A 10 -37.77 12.49 -1.63
CA PHE A 10 -36.79 12.52 -2.72
C PHE A 10 -35.39 12.90 -2.23
N LEU A 11 -35.29 13.92 -1.37
CA LEU A 11 -34.03 14.35 -0.78
C LEU A 11 -33.43 13.28 0.14
N ALA A 12 -34.26 12.59 0.93
CA ALA A 12 -33.83 11.46 1.76
C ALA A 12 -33.29 10.30 0.92
N THR A 13 -33.91 9.99 -0.22
CA THR A 13 -33.39 8.99 -1.15
C THR A 13 -32.06 9.38 -1.76
N LEU A 14 -31.82 10.66 -2.11
CA LEU A 14 -30.53 11.11 -2.63
C LEU A 14 -29.37 10.92 -1.63
N ILE A 15 -29.63 11.07 -0.33
CA ILE A 15 -28.60 10.91 0.72
C ILE A 15 -28.17 9.44 0.86
N VAL A 16 -29.07 8.48 0.58
CA VAL A 16 -28.77 7.04 0.71
C VAL A 16 -27.95 6.50 -0.47
N VAL A 17 -28.04 7.10 -1.67
CA VAL A 17 -27.29 6.64 -2.86
C VAL A 17 -25.86 7.17 -2.95
N GLY A 18 -25.40 8.00 -2.00
CA GLY A 18 -24.14 8.74 -2.08
C GLY A 18 -22.85 7.99 -1.68
N ASN A 19 -22.85 6.65 -1.57
CA ASN A 19 -21.66 5.89 -1.15
C ASN A 19 -20.85 5.34 -2.33
N ALA A 20 -20.36 6.22 -3.21
CA ALA A 20 -19.57 5.85 -4.39
C ALA A 20 -18.15 6.45 -4.37
N GLN A 21 -17.44 6.33 -3.24
CA GLN A 21 -16.03 6.74 -3.16
C GLN A 21 -15.11 5.52 -3.29
N GLU A 22 -14.02 5.69 -4.03
CA GLU A 22 -12.91 4.75 -4.17
C GLU A 22 -12.37 4.32 -2.79
N THR A 23 -11.93 3.07 -2.68
CA THR A 23 -11.79 2.35 -1.40
C THR A 23 -10.37 2.38 -0.80
N VAL A 24 -9.51 3.25 -1.29
CA VAL A 24 -8.13 3.30 -0.82
C VAL A 24 -7.97 4.47 0.14
N TYR A 25 -7.87 4.14 1.43
CA TYR A 25 -7.51 5.11 2.44
C TYR A 25 -6.13 4.76 2.99
N PRO A 26 -5.23 5.75 3.15
CA PRO A 26 -3.95 5.50 3.80
C PRO A 26 -4.18 4.93 5.19
N SER A 27 -3.27 4.04 5.61
CA SER A 27 -3.32 3.48 6.95
C SER A 27 -3.28 4.59 8.01
N LYS A 28 -4.05 4.42 9.09
CA LYS A 28 -4.03 5.38 10.20
C LYS A 28 -2.60 5.51 10.76
N PRO A 29 -2.20 6.70 11.23
CA PRO A 29 -0.90 6.89 11.87
C PRO A 29 -0.67 5.88 13.00
N GLN A 30 0.56 5.39 13.14
CA GLN A 30 0.94 4.50 14.23
C GLN A 30 0.80 5.24 15.56
N THR A 31 0.04 4.68 16.50
CA THR A 31 -0.20 5.27 17.83
C THR A 31 0.59 4.60 18.95
N VAL A 32 1.10 3.39 18.72
CA VAL A 32 1.80 2.58 19.73
C VAL A 32 3.09 2.04 19.12
N THR A 33 4.19 2.10 19.87
CA THR A 33 5.47 1.48 19.49
C THR A 33 5.30 -0.03 19.39
N ILE A 34 5.87 -0.66 18.36
CA ILE A 34 5.79 -2.11 18.14
C ILE A 34 7.20 -2.70 18.20
N ALA A 35 7.32 -3.85 18.84
CA ALA A 35 8.53 -4.65 18.88
C ALA A 35 8.26 -6.04 18.27
N LEU A 36 8.99 -6.39 17.22
CA LEU A 36 9.02 -7.74 16.63
C LEU A 36 10.19 -8.49 17.24
N THR A 37 9.97 -9.62 17.89
CA THR A 37 10.98 -10.33 18.69
C THR A 37 11.22 -11.75 18.19
N ASN A 38 12.40 -12.32 18.47
CA ASN A 38 12.80 -13.69 18.09
C ASN A 38 12.76 -13.96 16.58
N ALA A 39 12.96 -12.95 15.74
CA ALA A 39 12.95 -13.10 14.28
C ALA A 39 14.36 -13.37 13.75
N THR A 40 14.46 -14.10 12.63
CA THR A 40 15.66 -14.05 11.79
C THR A 40 15.56 -12.81 10.90
N ILE A 41 16.38 -11.80 11.18
CA ILE A 41 16.32 -10.51 10.50
C ILE A 41 17.40 -10.47 9.42
N HIS A 42 16.98 -10.27 8.18
CA HIS A 42 17.87 -9.97 7.06
C HIS A 42 17.97 -8.45 6.95
N VAL A 43 19.17 -7.88 7.13
CA VAL A 43 19.35 -6.42 7.17
C VAL A 43 19.34 -5.81 5.76
N GLY A 44 19.64 -6.61 4.74
CA GLY A 44 19.69 -6.19 3.33
C GLY A 44 21.07 -5.75 2.84
N ASN A 45 22.07 -5.68 3.73
CA ASN A 45 23.48 -5.45 3.41
C ASN A 45 24.31 -6.76 3.36
N GLY A 46 23.64 -7.92 3.47
CA GLY A 46 24.27 -9.24 3.58
C GLY A 46 24.30 -9.80 5.01
N ASP A 47 24.08 -8.97 6.03
CA ASP A 47 24.06 -9.42 7.42
C ASP A 47 22.71 -10.05 7.79
N VAL A 48 22.79 -11.09 8.62
CA VAL A 48 21.64 -11.80 9.19
C VAL A 48 21.77 -11.81 10.71
N ILE A 49 20.72 -11.37 11.41
CA ILE A 49 20.63 -11.38 12.86
C ILE A 49 19.65 -12.46 13.28
N GLU A 50 20.16 -13.52 13.91
CA GLU A 50 19.33 -14.58 14.49
C GLU A 50 18.76 -14.17 15.85
N ASP A 51 17.57 -14.67 16.17
CA ASP A 51 16.82 -14.37 17.39
C ASP A 51 16.72 -12.86 17.70
N GLY A 52 16.65 -12.05 16.64
CA GLY A 52 16.71 -10.60 16.71
C GLY A 52 15.39 -9.95 17.07
N THR A 53 15.50 -8.67 17.46
CA THR A 53 14.38 -7.78 17.76
C THR A 53 14.44 -6.51 16.90
N ILE A 54 13.30 -6.12 16.33
CA ILE A 54 13.11 -4.83 15.64
C ILE A 54 12.09 -4.01 16.41
N ILE A 55 12.43 -2.77 16.74
CA ILE A 55 11.50 -1.80 17.33
C ILE A 55 11.24 -0.68 16.33
N PHE A 56 9.97 -0.36 16.12
CA PHE A 56 9.57 0.77 15.29
C PHE A 56 8.44 1.58 15.91
N SER A 57 8.51 2.89 15.72
CA SER A 57 7.57 3.87 16.25
C SER A 57 7.39 5.00 15.24
N ASN A 58 6.19 5.57 15.16
CA ASN A 58 5.83 6.61 14.19
C ASN A 58 6.23 6.27 12.73
N GLY A 59 6.08 4.99 12.35
CA GLY A 59 6.43 4.50 11.01
C GLY A 59 7.92 4.41 10.72
N LYS A 60 8.79 4.57 11.72
CA LYS A 60 10.25 4.52 11.58
C LYS A 60 10.86 3.45 12.47
N ILE A 61 11.90 2.79 11.97
CA ILE A 61 12.71 1.86 12.75
C ILE A 61 13.54 2.66 13.76
N VAL A 62 13.43 2.29 15.04
CA VAL A 62 14.13 2.93 16.15
C VAL A 62 15.33 2.09 16.60
N SER A 63 15.22 0.76 16.53
CA SER A 63 16.30 -0.15 16.92
C SER A 63 16.17 -1.51 16.22
N ILE A 64 17.32 -2.15 15.96
CA ILE A 64 17.46 -3.51 15.46
C ILE A 64 18.63 -4.15 16.22
N GLY A 65 18.47 -5.35 16.78
CA GLY A 65 19.57 -6.08 17.41
C GLY A 65 19.16 -7.37 18.11
N SER A 66 20.14 -8.16 18.56
CA SER A 66 19.94 -9.45 19.25
C SER A 66 19.96 -9.34 20.79
N THR A 67 20.52 -8.27 21.35
CA THR A 67 20.58 -8.05 22.81
C THR A 67 19.29 -7.44 23.35
N SER A 68 19.01 -7.63 24.64
CA SER A 68 17.80 -7.15 25.33
C SER A 68 17.54 -5.66 25.07
N VAL A 69 16.65 -5.39 24.12
CA VAL A 69 16.16 -4.04 23.86
C VAL A 69 15.09 -3.72 24.88
N ASP A 70 15.04 -2.49 25.38
CA ASP A 70 13.96 -2.07 26.28
C ASP A 70 12.61 -2.16 25.52
N LEU A 71 11.74 -3.05 26.00
CA LEU A 71 10.41 -3.30 25.44
C LEU A 71 9.30 -2.58 26.22
N ALA A 72 9.65 -1.76 27.22
CA ALA A 72 8.67 -1.10 28.07
C ALA A 72 7.71 -0.22 27.25
N GLY A 73 6.41 -0.49 27.39
CA GLY A 73 5.35 0.25 26.70
C GLY A 73 5.18 -0.09 25.21
N ALA A 74 5.99 -1.00 24.64
CA ALA A 74 5.82 -1.47 23.27
C ALA A 74 4.80 -2.61 23.19
N LYS A 75 4.06 -2.67 22.08
CA LYS A 75 3.29 -3.86 21.71
C LYS A 75 4.26 -4.91 21.16
N ILE A 76 4.44 -6.00 21.90
CA ILE A 76 5.34 -7.09 21.53
C ILE A 76 4.64 -8.09 20.61
N ILE A 77 5.29 -8.45 19.52
CA ILE A 77 4.88 -9.48 18.58
C ILE A 77 6.01 -10.51 18.51
N ASN A 78 5.70 -11.77 18.81
CA ASN A 78 6.65 -12.87 18.72
C ASN A 78 6.72 -13.39 17.28
N CYS A 79 7.91 -13.35 16.70
CA CYS A 79 8.22 -13.74 15.33
C CYS A 79 9.14 -14.98 15.27
N LYS A 80 9.19 -15.79 16.34
CA LYS A 80 9.96 -17.05 16.36
C LYS A 80 9.69 -17.91 15.12
N GLY A 81 10.78 -18.33 14.45
CA GLY A 81 10.74 -19.12 13.23
C GLY A 81 10.27 -18.37 11.99
N LYS A 82 10.14 -17.03 12.07
CA LYS A 82 9.82 -16.16 10.93
C LYS A 82 11.05 -15.36 10.54
N HIS A 83 11.10 -15.04 9.25
CA HIS A 83 12.13 -14.18 8.68
C HIS A 83 11.56 -12.80 8.37
N ILE A 84 12.34 -11.77 8.65
CA ILE A 84 12.01 -10.38 8.30
C ILE A 84 13.03 -9.89 7.28
N TYR A 85 12.53 -9.28 6.21
CA TYR A 85 13.32 -8.68 5.13
C TYR A 85 12.95 -7.20 4.97
N PRO A 86 13.84 -6.37 4.41
CA PRO A 86 13.45 -5.05 3.94
C PRO A 86 12.36 -5.16 2.88
N GLY A 87 11.51 -4.14 2.79
CA GLY A 87 10.53 -4.06 1.71
C GLY A 87 11.23 -4.11 0.36
N LEU A 88 10.71 -4.92 -0.56
CA LEU A 88 11.23 -5.00 -1.92
C LEU A 88 10.88 -3.73 -2.68
N ILE A 89 11.83 -3.22 -3.45
CA ILE A 89 11.66 -2.06 -4.33
C ILE A 89 11.80 -2.56 -5.76
N THR A 90 10.75 -2.38 -6.57
CA THR A 90 10.81 -2.60 -8.01
C THR A 90 11.04 -1.24 -8.69
N PRO A 91 12.21 -1.00 -9.32
CA PRO A 91 12.50 0.30 -9.95
C PRO A 91 11.74 0.49 -11.27
N GLU A 92 11.23 -0.60 -11.84
CA GLU A 92 10.43 -0.62 -13.07
C GLU A 92 9.17 -1.44 -12.80
N THR A 93 8.02 -0.94 -13.26
CA THR A 93 6.73 -1.62 -13.13
C THR A 93 5.78 -1.13 -14.22
N ASP A 94 4.92 -2.02 -14.72
CA ASP A 94 3.84 -1.68 -15.64
C ASP A 94 2.54 -1.29 -14.89
N LEU A 95 2.64 -1.03 -13.58
CA LEU A 95 1.51 -0.64 -12.75
C LEU A 95 0.90 0.67 -13.28
N GLY A 96 -0.40 0.65 -13.58
CA GLY A 96 -1.10 1.78 -14.19
C GLY A 96 -0.87 1.95 -15.70
N LEU A 97 -0.06 1.10 -16.32
CA LEU A 97 0.08 0.98 -17.79
C LEU A 97 -0.69 -0.23 -18.34
N ASN A 98 -0.87 -1.27 -17.53
CA ASN A 98 -1.64 -2.47 -17.89
C ASN A 98 -2.83 -2.65 -16.92
N GLU A 99 -4.05 -2.76 -17.46
CA GLU A 99 -5.28 -2.99 -16.66
C GLU A 99 -5.81 -4.43 -16.83
N ILE A 100 -6.23 -4.78 -18.04
CA ILE A 100 -6.88 -6.05 -18.36
C ILE A 100 -6.04 -6.77 -19.42
N ASN A 101 -5.29 -7.78 -18.99
CA ASN A 101 -4.36 -8.51 -19.87
C ASN A 101 -5.02 -9.13 -21.12
N SER A 102 -6.33 -9.41 -21.09
CA SER A 102 -7.04 -9.93 -22.27
C SER A 102 -7.49 -8.86 -23.26
N VAL A 103 -7.40 -7.57 -22.90
CA VAL A 103 -7.83 -6.44 -23.73
C VAL A 103 -6.60 -5.67 -24.18
N ARG A 104 -6.31 -5.69 -25.49
CA ARG A 104 -5.14 -5.00 -26.06
C ARG A 104 -5.14 -3.50 -25.75
N ALA A 105 -6.30 -2.87 -25.81
CA ALA A 105 -6.45 -1.42 -25.62
C ALA A 105 -6.19 -0.94 -24.18
N THR A 106 -5.89 -1.86 -23.26
CA THR A 106 -5.56 -1.53 -21.87
C THR A 106 -4.15 -2.02 -21.50
N GLN A 107 -3.28 -2.17 -22.51
CA GLN A 107 -1.92 -2.66 -22.36
C GLN A 107 -0.96 -1.66 -23.00
N ASP A 108 -0.60 -0.64 -22.23
CA ASP A 108 0.19 0.50 -22.69
C ASP A 108 1.65 0.43 -22.19
N GLY A 109 2.06 -0.71 -21.61
CA GLY A 109 3.46 -0.95 -21.19
C GLY A 109 4.46 -0.98 -22.36
N ARG A 110 3.98 -1.14 -23.60
CA ARG A 110 4.84 -1.12 -24.80
C ARG A 110 4.10 -0.58 -26.02
N GLU A 111 4.72 0.34 -26.73
CA GLU A 111 4.20 0.88 -27.98
C GLU A 111 4.45 -0.05 -29.18
N VAL A 112 3.55 -0.01 -30.16
CA VAL A 112 3.58 -0.81 -31.38
C VAL A 112 4.37 -0.08 -32.47
N GLY A 113 5.17 -0.82 -33.25
CA GLY A 113 5.98 -0.28 -34.34
C GLY A 113 7.47 -0.24 -34.02
N GLU A 114 8.28 0.03 -35.04
CA GLU A 114 9.75 0.00 -34.93
C GLU A 114 10.36 1.34 -34.48
N ILE A 115 9.71 2.47 -34.80
CA ILE A 115 10.19 3.82 -34.50
C ILE A 115 9.08 4.63 -33.81
N ASN A 116 9.26 4.89 -32.51
CA ASN A 116 8.27 5.54 -31.66
C ASN A 116 8.83 6.83 -31.03
N ALA A 117 9.39 7.73 -31.86
CA ALA A 117 10.04 8.96 -31.38
C ALA A 117 9.07 9.96 -30.71
N ASN A 118 7.77 9.79 -30.93
CA ASN A 118 6.70 10.62 -30.37
C ASN A 118 6.11 10.08 -29.06
N ILE A 119 6.61 8.95 -28.53
CA ILE A 119 6.02 8.29 -27.36
C ILE A 119 6.09 9.17 -26.12
N ARG A 120 5.03 9.12 -25.29
CA ARG A 120 4.94 9.85 -24.03
C ARG A 120 4.31 8.96 -22.96
N ALA A 121 5.09 8.59 -21.94
CA ALA A 121 4.58 7.79 -20.81
C ALA A 121 3.39 8.46 -20.10
N ALA A 122 3.39 9.80 -20.03
CA ALA A 122 2.34 10.56 -19.34
C ALA A 122 0.94 10.41 -19.95
N VAL A 123 0.80 10.01 -21.22
CA VAL A 123 -0.52 9.76 -21.84
C VAL A 123 -0.94 8.29 -21.78
N ALA A 124 0.02 7.38 -21.56
CA ALA A 124 -0.21 5.95 -21.41
C ALA A 124 -0.60 5.57 -19.97
N TYR A 125 -0.15 6.36 -19.00
CA TYR A 125 -0.47 6.11 -17.59
C TYR A 125 -1.92 6.45 -17.26
N ASN A 126 -2.67 5.45 -16.81
CA ASN A 126 -4.01 5.62 -16.30
C ASN A 126 -3.97 5.94 -14.80
N SER A 127 -4.13 7.22 -14.43
CA SER A 127 -4.16 7.65 -13.02
C SER A 127 -5.32 7.05 -12.23
N ASP A 128 -6.38 6.64 -12.90
CA ASP A 128 -7.61 6.11 -12.29
C ASP A 128 -7.60 4.58 -12.27
N SER A 129 -6.45 3.95 -12.52
CA SER A 129 -6.29 2.50 -12.45
C SER A 129 -6.64 1.96 -11.08
N LYS A 130 -7.49 0.94 -11.04
CA LYS A 130 -7.76 0.19 -9.80
C LYS A 130 -6.57 -0.66 -9.35
N VAL A 131 -5.60 -0.89 -10.24
CA VAL A 131 -4.40 -1.69 -9.94
C VAL A 131 -3.42 -0.86 -9.09
N ILE A 132 -3.37 0.47 -9.28
CA ILE A 132 -2.46 1.36 -8.53
C ILE A 132 -2.79 1.35 -7.04
N GLY A 133 -4.08 1.26 -6.69
CA GLY A 133 -4.50 1.22 -5.29
C GLY A 133 -4.11 2.50 -4.53
N THR A 134 -4.47 3.67 -5.06
CA THR A 134 -4.38 4.99 -4.41
C THR A 134 -5.72 5.54 -3.97
#